data_AF-A0AAN8KJX0-F1
#
_entry.id   AF-A0AAN8KJX0-F1
#
_cell.length_a   1.000
_cell.length_b   1.000
_cell.length_c   1.000
_cell.angle_alpha   90.00
_cell.angle_beta   90.00
_cell.angle_gamma   90.00
#
_symmetry.space_group_name_H-M   'P 1'
#
loop_
_entity.id
_entity.type
_entity.pdbx_description
1 polymer ?
#
loop_
_entity_poly.entity_id
_entity_poly.type
_entity_poly.pdbx_seq_one_letter_code
_entity_poly.pdbx_strand_id
1 'polypeptide(L)'
;LTLATAQGNILENKGLIDSLNQTKSSSALIQDSLRESHRLQASLDQERDAYLPLAESASKMYFVITDLSRINNMYRFSLASFLRLFQRALQSKKEAETTEARIAALEASLKTMVYEYVCRSLFKVRTHTCIHCSQGLVIYRIRCLLTGRTCVCHRNWWHLGGQACGKG
;
A
#
# COMPACT_ATOMS: atom_id res chain seq x y z
N LEU A 1 34.51 -35.15 -0.75
CA LEU A 1 35.20 -36.47 -0.69
C LEU A 1 36.67 -36.40 -1.14
N THR A 2 37.35 -35.24 -1.14
CA THR A 2 38.67 -35.09 -1.79
C THR A 2 39.86 -34.81 -0.86
N LEU A 3 39.67 -34.69 0.46
CA LEU A 3 40.78 -34.48 1.41
C LEU A 3 41.18 -35.76 2.17
N ALA A 4 40.25 -36.68 2.39
CA ALA A 4 40.45 -37.87 3.22
C ALA A 4 41.22 -39.02 2.52
N THR A 5 41.55 -38.86 1.23
CA THR A 5 42.14 -39.92 0.39
C THR A 5 43.66 -39.73 0.17
N ALA A 6 44.27 -38.72 0.76
CA ALA A 6 45.68 -38.39 0.53
C ALA A 6 46.61 -39.14 1.49
N GLN A 7 46.96 -40.38 1.16
CA GLN A 7 48.05 -41.11 1.81
C GLN A 7 49.34 -40.93 0.97
N GLY A 8 50.26 -40.07 1.43
CA GLY A 8 51.56 -39.84 0.76
C GLY A 8 52.12 -38.42 0.97
N ASN A 9 53.39 -38.19 0.61
CA ASN A 9 54.12 -36.92 0.79
C ASN A 9 53.33 -35.73 0.18
N ILE A 10 52.79 -34.87 1.05
CA ILE A 10 51.84 -33.80 0.72
C ILE A 10 52.39 -32.77 -0.27
N LEU A 11 53.72 -32.66 -0.39
CA LEU A 11 54.40 -31.70 -1.26
C LEU A 11 54.51 -32.15 -2.73
N GLU A 12 54.36 -33.44 -3.02
CA GLU A 12 54.45 -33.98 -4.40
C GLU A 12 53.08 -34.19 -5.07
N ASN A 13 51.99 -34.07 -4.30
CA ASN A 13 50.65 -34.39 -4.77
C ASN A 13 50.04 -33.22 -5.56
N LYS A 14 50.40 -33.12 -6.86
CA LYS A 14 49.92 -32.07 -7.77
C LYS A 14 48.38 -31.93 -7.80
N GLY A 15 47.64 -33.03 -7.67
CA GLY A 15 46.17 -33.01 -7.66
C GLY A 15 45.56 -32.30 -6.43
N LEU A 16 46.24 -32.37 -5.28
CA LEU A 16 45.84 -31.60 -4.09
C LEU A 16 46.11 -30.10 -4.27
N ILE A 17 47.24 -29.73 -4.87
CA ILE A 17 47.60 -28.33 -5.16
C ILE A 17 46.59 -27.72 -6.13
N ASP A 18 46.21 -28.45 -7.17
CA ASP A 18 45.19 -28.00 -8.14
C ASP A 18 43.81 -27.87 -7.49
N SER A 19 43.41 -28.81 -6.64
CA SER A 19 42.15 -28.74 -5.88
C SER A 19 42.12 -27.55 -4.92
N LEU A 20 43.26 -27.23 -4.28
CA LEU A 20 43.39 -26.08 -3.38
C LEU A 20 43.33 -24.75 -4.14
N ASN A 21 43.98 -24.67 -5.31
CA ASN A 21 43.91 -23.51 -6.19
C ASN A 21 42.49 -23.32 -6.76
N GLN A 22 41.81 -24.40 -7.14
CA GLN A 22 40.42 -24.36 -7.57
C GLN A 22 39.50 -23.91 -6.43
N THR A 23 39.70 -24.40 -5.20
CA THR A 23 38.94 -23.98 -4.02
C THR A 23 39.19 -22.50 -3.72
N LYS A 24 40.45 -22.04 -3.82
CA LYS A 24 40.82 -20.63 -3.64
C LYS A 24 40.17 -19.72 -4.68
N SER A 25 40.19 -20.14 -5.96
CA SER A 25 39.54 -19.41 -7.05
C SER A 25 38.02 -19.37 -6.86
N SER A 26 37.39 -20.50 -6.52
CA SER A 26 35.96 -20.57 -6.23
C SER A 26 35.57 -19.68 -5.04
N SER A 27 36.35 -19.68 -3.97
CA SER A 27 36.11 -18.81 -2.82
C SER A 27 36.22 -17.33 -3.17
N ALA A 28 37.17 -16.95 -4.03
CA ALA A 28 37.29 -15.57 -4.51
C ALA A 28 36.08 -15.16 -5.36
N LEU A 29 35.63 -16.02 -6.28
CA LEU A 29 34.43 -15.79 -7.09
C LEU A 29 33.17 -15.66 -6.23
N ILE A 30 33.03 -16.49 -5.20
CA ILE A 30 31.91 -16.40 -4.24
C ILE A 30 31.96 -15.07 -3.49
N GLN A 31 33.15 -14.65 -3.04
CA GLN A 31 33.32 -13.39 -2.33
C GLN A 31 32.96 -12.17 -3.19
N ASP A 32 33.33 -12.19 -4.47
CA ASP A 32 32.98 -11.11 -5.39
C ASP A 32 31.48 -11.11 -5.73
N SER A 33 30.89 -12.28 -5.96
CA SER A 33 29.44 -12.43 -6.17
C SER A 33 28.62 -11.93 -4.97
N LEU A 34 29.08 -12.21 -3.75
CA LEU A 34 28.45 -11.71 -2.52
C LEU A 34 28.55 -10.18 -2.45
N ARG A 35 29.70 -9.61 -2.79
CA ARG A 35 29.90 -8.15 -2.79
C ARG A 35 28.98 -7.46 -3.79
N GLU A 36 28.85 -8.00 -5.00
CA GLU A 36 27.92 -7.50 -6.01
C GLU A 36 26.47 -7.61 -5.56
N SER A 37 26.10 -8.75 -4.97
CA SER A 37 24.76 -8.96 -4.42
C SER A 37 24.42 -7.94 -3.33
N HIS A 38 25.34 -7.67 -2.41
CA HIS A 38 25.15 -6.65 -1.37
C HIS A 38 25.00 -5.25 -1.95
N ARG A 39 25.77 -4.91 -2.99
CA ARG A 39 25.64 -3.62 -3.68
C ARG A 39 24.28 -3.48 -4.37
N LEU A 40 23.83 -4.52 -5.06
CA LEU A 40 22.53 -4.53 -5.72
C LEU A 40 21.40 -4.44 -4.69
N GLN A 41 21.50 -5.18 -3.58
CA GLN A 41 20.54 -5.16 -2.49
C GLN A 41 20.35 -3.75 -1.94
N ALA A 42 21.45 -3.01 -1.69
CA ALA A 42 21.36 -1.63 -1.23
C ALA A 42 20.64 -0.70 -2.23
N SER A 43 20.90 -0.86 -3.53
CA SER A 43 20.21 -0.08 -4.56
C SER A 43 18.72 -0.40 -4.65
N LEU A 44 18.35 -1.69 -4.52
CA LEU A 44 16.96 -2.13 -4.52
C LEU A 44 16.21 -1.65 -3.28
N ASP A 45 16.86 -1.70 -2.12
CA ASP A 45 16.28 -1.22 -0.87
C ASP A 45 16.02 0.29 -0.94
N GLN A 46 16.93 1.08 -1.53
CA GLN A 46 16.73 2.51 -1.76
C GLN A 46 15.49 2.81 -2.63
N GLU A 47 15.34 2.10 -3.76
CA GLU A 47 14.18 2.21 -4.64
C GLU A 47 12.89 1.82 -3.92
N ARG A 48 12.92 0.74 -3.12
CA ARG A 48 11.75 0.25 -2.37
C ARG A 48 11.32 1.26 -1.31
N ASP A 49 12.27 1.79 -0.55
CA ASP A 49 12.00 2.66 0.58
C ASP A 49 11.36 3.99 0.14
N ALA A 50 11.62 4.43 -1.10
CA ALA A 50 10.93 5.57 -1.70
C ALA A 50 9.40 5.37 -1.78
N TYR A 51 8.92 4.17 -2.10
CA TYR A 51 7.48 3.90 -2.28
C TYR A 51 6.79 3.38 -1.00
N LEU A 52 7.55 3.01 0.03
CA LEU A 52 7.03 2.55 1.31
C LEU A 52 5.96 3.48 1.94
N PRO A 53 6.13 4.82 1.99
CA PRO A 53 5.12 5.70 2.58
C PRO A 53 3.77 5.67 1.82
N LEU A 54 3.80 5.50 0.49
CA LEU A 54 2.58 5.36 -0.32
C LEU A 54 1.84 4.06 0.03
N ALA A 55 2.59 2.96 0.17
CA ALA A 55 2.04 1.65 0.52
C ALA A 55 1.40 1.66 1.92
N GLU A 56 2.04 2.32 2.90
CA GLU A 56 1.48 2.49 4.24
C GLU A 56 0.18 3.29 4.23
N SER A 57 0.15 4.43 3.53
CA SER A 57 -1.07 5.24 3.39
C SER A 57 -2.19 4.47 2.68
N ALA A 58 -1.88 3.71 1.63
CA ALA A 58 -2.86 2.88 0.92
C ALA A 58 -3.42 1.76 1.81
N SER A 59 -2.56 1.11 2.60
CA SER A 59 -2.96 0.08 3.58
C SER A 59 -3.93 0.66 4.62
N LYS A 60 -3.61 1.81 5.21
CA LYS A 60 -4.49 2.54 6.15
C LYS A 60 -5.85 2.85 5.52
N MET A 61 -5.87 3.35 4.28
CA MET A 61 -7.12 3.62 3.55
C MET A 61 -7.96 2.35 3.37
N TYR A 62 -7.36 1.22 2.99
CA TYR A 62 -8.08 -0.03 2.81
C TYR A 62 -8.73 -0.54 4.10
N PHE A 63 -8.02 -0.47 5.24
CA PHE A 63 -8.59 -0.86 6.53
C PHE A 63 -9.77 0.04 6.93
N VAL A 64 -9.65 1.36 6.75
CA VAL A 64 -10.76 2.30 7.02
C VAL A 64 -12.00 1.97 6.19
N ILE A 65 -11.82 1.65 4.90
CA ILE A 65 -12.94 1.29 4.01
C ILE A 65 -13.54 -0.06 4.42
N THR A 66 -12.70 -1.02 4.82
CA THR A 66 -13.17 -2.34 5.25
C THR A 66 -13.96 -2.24 6.55
N ASP A 67 -13.57 -1.36 7.47
CA ASP A 67 -14.31 -1.13 8.72
C ASP A 67 -15.70 -0.51 8.50
N LEU A 68 -15.99 0.08 7.33
CA LEU A 68 -17.34 0.53 6.98
C LEU A 68 -18.34 -0.63 6.93
N SER A 69 -17.90 -1.85 6.65
CA SER A 69 -18.78 -3.03 6.63
C SER A 69 -19.32 -3.37 8.02
N ARG A 70 -18.65 -2.93 9.10
CA ARG A 70 -19.12 -3.10 10.47
C ARG A 70 -20.35 -2.24 10.78
N ILE A 71 -20.49 -1.10 10.09
CA ILE A 71 -21.64 -0.20 10.24
C ILE A 71 -22.85 -0.78 9.51
N ASN A 72 -22.65 -1.29 8.30
CA ASN A 72 -23.68 -1.99 7.54
C ASN A 72 -23.03 -3.02 6.62
N ASN A 73 -23.51 -4.27 6.66
CA ASN A 73 -23.00 -5.39 5.86
C ASN A 73 -22.99 -5.11 4.34
N MET A 74 -23.83 -4.19 3.88
CA MET A 74 -23.92 -3.81 2.48
C MET A 74 -22.75 -2.90 2.04
N TYR A 75 -22.03 -2.23 2.96
CA TYR A 75 -20.80 -1.47 2.67
C TYR A 75 -19.55 -2.38 2.69
N ARG A 76 -19.64 -3.53 2.03
CA ARG A 76 -18.54 -4.50 1.94
C ARG A 76 -17.77 -4.30 0.64
N PHE A 77 -16.50 -3.92 0.76
CA PHE A 77 -15.60 -3.74 -0.37
C PHE A 77 -14.59 -4.89 -0.45
N SER A 78 -14.30 -5.35 -1.67
CA SER A 78 -13.26 -6.36 -1.88
C SER A 78 -11.89 -5.73 -2.10
N LEU A 79 -10.83 -6.41 -1.64
CA LEU A 79 -9.44 -6.03 -1.93
C LEU A 79 -9.20 -5.87 -3.43
N ALA A 80 -9.75 -6.77 -4.25
CA ALA A 80 -9.63 -6.68 -5.71
C ALA A 80 -10.21 -5.37 -6.28
N SER A 81 -11.26 -4.82 -5.69
CA SER A 81 -11.81 -3.53 -6.12
C SER A 81 -10.91 -2.36 -5.73
N PHE A 82 -10.31 -2.43 -4.53
CA PHE A 82 -9.31 -1.46 -4.08
C PHE A 82 -8.05 -1.49 -4.95
N LEU A 83 -7.51 -2.67 -5.28
CA LEU A 83 -6.35 -2.80 -6.16
C LEU A 83 -6.60 -2.25 -7.57
N ARG A 84 -7.81 -2.43 -8.12
CA ARG A 84 -8.19 -1.82 -9.40
C ARG A 84 -8.20 -0.29 -9.34
N LEU A 85 -8.66 0.31 -8.23
CA LEU A 85 -8.58 1.76 -8.01
C LEU A 85 -7.14 2.23 -7.86
N PHE A 86 -6.32 1.47 -7.12
CA PHE A 86 -4.91 1.76 -6.95
C PHE A 86 -4.15 1.74 -8.29
N GLN A 87 -4.40 0.73 -9.13
CA GLN A 87 -3.81 0.64 -10.46
C GLN A 87 -4.24 1.78 -11.38
N ARG A 88 -5.51 2.21 -11.31
CA ARG A 88 -5.99 3.41 -12.01
C ARG A 88 -5.29 4.68 -11.52
N ALA A 89 -5.03 4.78 -10.22
CA ALA A 89 -4.29 5.91 -9.65
C ALA A 89 -2.85 5.98 -10.16
N LEU A 90 -2.19 4.84 -10.34
CA LEU A 90 -0.86 4.77 -10.93
C LEU A 90 -0.85 5.13 -12.43
N GLN A 91 -1.92 4.79 -13.15
CA GLN A 91 -2.07 5.14 -14.57
C GLN A 91 -2.38 6.63 -14.81
N SER A 92 -2.94 7.31 -13.80
CA SER A 92 -3.18 8.75 -13.82
C SER A 92 -1.85 9.50 -13.79
N LYS A 93 -1.20 9.64 -14.94
CA LYS A 93 0.05 10.39 -15.11
C LYS A 93 -0.11 11.83 -14.59
N LYS A 94 0.72 12.18 -13.61
CA LYS A 94 1.09 13.56 -13.30
C LYS A 94 2.57 13.69 -13.61
N GLU A 95 2.90 14.53 -14.57
CA GLU A 95 4.28 14.97 -14.81
C GLU A 95 4.74 15.68 -13.53
N ALA A 96 5.77 15.13 -12.88
CA ALA A 96 6.37 15.70 -11.68
C ALA A 96 7.88 15.57 -11.79
N GLU A 97 8.60 16.64 -11.47
CA GLU A 97 10.07 16.73 -11.64
C GLU A 97 10.83 15.84 -10.65
N THR A 98 10.27 15.56 -9.46
CA THR A 98 10.91 14.73 -8.43
C THR A 98 10.08 13.50 -8.06
N THR A 99 10.75 12.41 -7.68
CA THR A 99 10.12 11.13 -7.30
C THR A 99 9.22 11.30 -6.07
N GLU A 100 9.66 12.09 -5.10
CA GLU A 100 8.93 12.37 -3.86
C GLU A 100 7.66 13.18 -4.13
N ALA A 101 7.75 14.21 -4.99
CA ALA A 101 6.57 15.00 -5.39
C ALA A 101 5.58 14.14 -6.19
N ARG A 102 6.09 13.23 -7.02
CA ARG A 102 5.26 12.27 -7.75
C ARG A 102 4.50 11.34 -6.80
N ILE A 103 5.16 10.83 -5.76
CA ILE A 103 4.54 9.98 -4.74
C ILE A 103 3.45 10.75 -3.97
N ALA A 104 3.72 11.97 -3.53
CA ALA A 104 2.73 12.80 -2.85
C ALA A 104 1.51 13.11 -3.75
N ALA A 105 1.75 13.38 -5.04
CA ALA A 105 0.71 13.62 -6.01
C ALA A 105 -0.15 12.38 -6.30
N LEU A 106 0.48 11.19 -6.36
CA LEU A 106 -0.19 9.89 -6.47
C LEU A 106 -1.04 9.61 -5.23
N GLU A 107 -0.51 9.87 -4.03
CA GLU A 107 -1.24 9.69 -2.78
C GLU A 107 -2.50 10.58 -2.74
N ALA A 108 -2.39 11.85 -3.11
CA ALA A 108 -3.52 12.76 -3.20
C ALA A 108 -4.56 12.29 -4.24
N SER A 109 -4.11 11.81 -5.40
CA SER A 109 -4.98 11.26 -6.44
C SER A 109 -5.75 10.03 -5.95
N LEU A 110 -5.03 9.09 -5.31
CA LEU A 110 -5.59 7.89 -4.72
C LEU A 110 -6.66 8.22 -3.67
N LYS A 111 -6.40 9.18 -2.77
CA LYS A 111 -7.37 9.64 -1.76
C LYS A 111 -8.66 10.14 -2.41
N THR A 112 -8.57 10.97 -3.45
CA THR A 112 -9.74 11.49 -4.16
C THR A 112 -10.53 10.37 -4.85
N MET A 113 -9.85 9.46 -5.56
CA MET A 113 -10.52 8.33 -6.22
C MET A 113 -11.22 7.40 -5.24
N VAL A 114 -10.57 7.08 -4.12
CA VAL A 114 -11.15 6.27 -3.05
C VAL A 114 -12.37 6.97 -2.45
N TYR A 115 -12.26 8.26 -2.15
CA TYR A 115 -13.37 9.04 -1.60
C TYR A 115 -14.57 9.05 -2.54
N GLU A 116 -14.37 9.35 -3.82
CA GLU A 116 -15.44 9.33 -4.81
C GLU A 116 -16.05 7.94 -4.98
N TYR A 117 -15.24 6.89 -5.00
CA TYR A 117 -15.72 5.53 -5.13
C TYR A 117 -16.61 5.12 -3.95
N VAL A 118 -16.17 5.41 -2.72
CA VAL A 118 -16.96 5.18 -1.52
C VAL A 118 -18.24 6.00 -1.57
N CYS A 119 -18.17 7.31 -1.83
CA CYS A 119 -19.35 8.16 -1.95
C CYS A 119 -20.35 7.59 -2.97
N ARG A 120 -19.92 7.27 -4.20
CA ARG A 120 -20.80 6.69 -5.23
C ARG A 120 -21.48 5.40 -4.75
N SER A 121 -20.76 4.54 -4.04
CA SER A 121 -21.34 3.32 -3.47
C SER A 121 -22.37 3.59 -2.36
N LEU A 122 -22.15 4.63 -1.53
CA LEU A 122 -23.12 5.09 -0.52
C LEU A 122 -24.39 5.69 -1.16
N PHE A 123 -24.27 6.37 -2.30
CA PHE A 123 -25.41 6.95 -3.02
C PHE A 123 -26.22 5.90 -3.79
N LYS A 124 -25.55 4.90 -4.40
CA LYS A 124 -26.22 3.86 -5.20
C LYS A 124 -27.19 3.00 -4.39
N VAL A 125 -26.98 2.90 -3.08
CA VAL A 125 -27.88 2.20 -2.15
C VAL A 125 -29.09 3.07 -1.77
N ARG A 126 -28.94 4.40 -1.76
CA ARG A 126 -29.97 5.35 -1.31
C ARG A 126 -31.03 5.63 -2.38
N THR A 127 -31.58 4.60 -2.99
CA THR A 127 -32.84 4.69 -3.73
C THR A 127 -34.06 4.32 -2.88
N HIS A 128 -33.89 3.78 -1.66
CA HIS A 128 -35.04 3.34 -0.84
C HIS A 128 -35.01 3.70 0.66
N THR A 129 -34.11 4.56 1.15
CA THR A 129 -34.19 5.02 2.55
C THR A 129 -33.71 6.46 2.71
N CYS A 130 -34.55 7.25 3.39
CA CYS A 130 -34.54 8.70 3.58
C CYS A 130 -33.17 9.40 3.53
N ILE A 131 -33.09 10.37 2.62
CA ILE A 131 -31.91 11.13 2.23
C ILE A 131 -31.45 12.15 3.30
N HIS A 132 -32.22 12.43 4.35
CA HIS A 132 -31.93 13.58 5.23
C HIS A 132 -31.31 13.29 6.61
N CYS A 133 -31.31 12.05 7.13
CA CYS A 133 -30.91 11.84 8.54
C CYS A 133 -29.52 11.15 8.71
N SER A 134 -29.11 10.27 7.80
CA SER A 134 -27.89 9.44 7.98
C SER A 134 -26.67 9.91 7.17
N GLN A 135 -26.85 10.84 6.23
CA GLN A 135 -25.79 11.27 5.32
C GLN A 135 -24.75 12.20 5.96
N GLY A 136 -25.16 13.00 6.94
CA GLY A 136 -24.24 13.89 7.65
C GLY A 136 -23.18 13.12 8.42
N LEU A 137 -23.55 12.11 9.21
CA LEU A 137 -22.63 11.48 10.14
C LEU A 137 -21.52 10.65 9.48
N VAL A 138 -21.83 9.85 8.45
CA VAL A 138 -20.83 8.95 7.83
C VAL A 138 -19.88 9.71 6.91
N ILE A 139 -20.40 10.68 6.16
CA ILE A 139 -19.58 11.54 5.29
C ILE A 139 -18.69 12.46 6.14
N TYR A 140 -19.21 13.02 7.24
CA TYR A 140 -18.41 13.87 8.14
C TYR A 140 -17.34 13.09 8.88
N ARG A 141 -17.61 11.82 9.25
CA ARG A 141 -16.63 10.94 9.91
C ARG A 141 -15.53 10.47 8.95
N ILE A 142 -15.86 10.13 7.70
CA ILE A 142 -14.89 9.83 6.64
C ILE A 142 -14.06 11.08 6.27
N ARG A 143 -14.69 12.27 6.20
CA ARG A 143 -13.99 13.54 5.98
C ARG A 143 -13.06 13.91 7.14
N CYS A 144 -13.50 13.78 8.39
CA CYS A 144 -12.64 14.00 9.57
C CYS A 144 -11.45 13.03 9.61
N LEU A 145 -11.68 11.74 9.34
CA LEU A 145 -10.63 10.71 9.36
C LEU A 145 -9.63 10.86 8.20
N LEU A 146 -10.07 11.30 7.02
CA LEU A 146 -9.20 11.46 5.85
C LEU A 146 -8.49 12.83 5.78
N THR A 147 -9.00 13.86 6.47
CA THR A 147 -8.50 15.24 6.32
C THR A 147 -7.82 15.80 7.58
N GLY A 148 -7.87 15.10 8.71
CA GLY A 148 -7.15 15.48 9.95
C GLY A 148 -7.56 16.81 10.59
N ARG A 149 -8.63 17.46 10.12
CA ARG A 149 -9.13 18.73 10.66
C ARG A 149 -10.36 18.47 11.52
N THR A 150 -10.30 18.89 12.78
CA THR A 150 -11.44 18.94 13.71
C THR A 150 -12.38 20.08 13.29
N CYS A 151 -13.41 19.76 12.50
CA CYS A 151 -14.42 20.77 12.15
C CYS A 151 -15.52 20.79 13.21
N VAL A 152 -15.63 21.93 13.90
CA VAL A 152 -16.76 22.35 14.74
C VAL A 152 -17.97 22.57 13.83
N CYS A 153 -19.05 21.79 13.99
CA CYS A 153 -20.32 22.06 13.32
C CYS A 153 -21.42 22.35 14.33
N HIS A 154 -22.00 23.54 14.17
CA HIS A 154 -22.88 24.28 15.05
C HIS A 154 -24.30 23.70 15.13
N ARG A 155 -24.95 23.95 16.26
CA ARG A 155 -26.07 23.22 16.90
C ARG A 155 -27.48 23.50 16.34
N ASN A 156 -27.66 23.96 15.11
CA ASN A 156 -28.93 24.64 14.72
C ASN A 156 -29.82 24.02 13.62
N TRP A 157 -29.67 22.74 13.29
CA TRP A 157 -30.51 22.11 12.25
C TRP A 157 -31.79 21.40 12.74
N TRP A 158 -32.09 21.40 14.05
CA TRP A 158 -33.21 20.62 14.61
C TRP A 158 -34.60 21.28 14.57
N HIS A 159 -34.76 22.54 14.16
CA HIS A 159 -36.02 23.27 14.38
C HIS A 159 -36.97 23.47 13.18
N LEU A 160 -36.66 23.02 11.96
CA LEU A 160 -37.47 23.39 10.78
C LEU A 160 -37.92 22.25 9.85
N GLY A 161 -38.07 21.01 10.36
CA GLY A 161 -38.34 19.85 9.49
C GLY A 161 -39.39 18.85 9.94
N GLY A 162 -40.38 19.24 10.75
CA GLY A 162 -41.35 18.29 11.32
C GLY A 162 -42.80 18.78 11.24
N GLN A 163 -43.39 18.77 10.05
CA GLN A 163 -44.85 18.71 9.84
C GLN A 163 -45.15 18.57 8.34
N ALA A 164 -45.23 17.33 7.85
CA ALA A 164 -46.05 16.91 6.70
C ALA A 164 -45.65 15.48 6.30
N CYS A 165 -46.09 14.47 7.06
CA CYS A 165 -46.15 13.10 6.56
C CYS A 165 -47.38 12.42 7.20
N GLY A 166 -48.40 12.16 6.38
CA GLY A 166 -49.51 11.23 6.67
C GLY A 166 -50.82 11.85 7.17
N LYS A 167 -51.77 12.09 6.26
CA LYS A 167 -53.20 11.85 6.50
C LYS A 167 -53.63 10.68 5.61
N GLY A 168 -54.22 9.68 6.25
CA GLY A 168 -54.63 8.38 5.72
C GLY A 168 -54.73 7.44 6.91
#